data_AF-A0A2T2Y8Z1-F1
#
_entry.id   AF-A0A2T2Y8Z1-F1
#
_cell.length_a   1.000
_cell.length_b   1.000
_cell.length_c   1.000
_cell.angle_alpha   90.00
_cell.angle_beta   90.00
_cell.angle_gamma   90.00
#
_symmetry.space_group_name_H-M   'P 1'
#
loop_
_entity.id
_entity.type
_entity.pdbx_description
1 polymer ?
#
loop_
_entity_poly.entity_id
_entity_poly.type
_entity_poly.pdbx_seq_one_letter_code
_entity_poly.pdbx_strand_id
1 'polypeptide(L)'
;MNKREFKSNRKQTFSSKEKRIMVEEIRSGLLSLRQSIQQHQVPGSVLQKWNRWYFKMRLLKYYRPKSAFLMAPSQPTVEQLKQQLAEAQAQLAQVKLQNTALETMIKVAEKQLNIDIRKKSGSKQFKS
;
A
#
# COMPACT_ATOMS: atom_id res chain seq x y z
N MET A 1 -14.69 62.83 1.38
CA MET A 1 -14.45 61.47 0.83
C MET A 1 -13.13 60.95 1.40
N ASN A 2 -13.18 60.09 2.42
CA ASN A 2 -11.97 59.58 3.08
C ASN A 2 -11.45 58.33 2.35
N LYS A 3 -10.30 58.46 1.69
CA LYS A 3 -9.60 57.36 1.00
C LYS A 3 -9.12 56.37 2.06
N ARG A 4 -9.66 55.14 2.04
CA ARG A 4 -9.14 54.04 2.85
C ARG A 4 -7.79 53.64 2.27
N GLU A 5 -6.71 53.97 2.98
CA GLU A 5 -5.37 53.52 2.62
C GLU A 5 -5.32 51.98 2.71
N PHE A 6 -5.13 51.32 1.58
CA PHE A 6 -4.83 49.90 1.55
C PHE A 6 -3.43 49.70 2.13
N LYS A 7 -3.35 49.31 3.41
CA LYS A 7 -2.10 48.84 4.03
C LYS A 7 -1.57 47.69 3.18
N SER A 8 -0.47 47.94 2.46
CA SER A 8 0.20 46.93 1.67
C SER A 8 0.58 45.75 2.57
N ASN A 9 0.21 44.54 2.13
CA ASN A 9 0.39 43.29 2.88
C ASN A 9 1.88 42.91 2.89
N ARG A 10 2.69 43.60 3.71
CA ARG A 10 4.11 43.27 3.91
C ARG A 10 4.18 41.88 4.54
N LYS A 11 4.58 40.88 3.74
CA LYS A 11 4.78 39.52 4.23
C LYS A 11 5.91 39.55 5.26
N GLN A 12 5.58 39.46 6.54
CA GLN A 12 6.58 39.36 7.59
C GLN A 12 7.38 38.07 7.39
N THR A 13 8.67 38.21 7.07
CA THR A 13 9.56 37.09 6.81
C THR A 13 10.13 36.58 8.12
N PHE A 14 9.57 35.49 8.63
CA PHE A 14 10.11 34.83 9.83
C PHE A 14 11.22 33.84 9.45
N SER A 15 12.31 33.88 10.21
CA SER A 15 13.40 32.92 10.12
C SER A 15 12.94 31.51 10.53
N SER A 16 13.59 30.48 9.99
CA SER A 16 13.31 29.08 10.34
C SER A 16 13.51 28.80 11.84
N LYS A 17 14.42 29.52 12.50
CA LYS A 17 14.67 29.41 13.94
C LYS A 17 13.52 29.99 14.76
N GLU A 18 13.00 31.15 14.36
CA GLU A 18 11.89 31.82 15.05
C GLU A 18 10.60 30.99 14.95
N LYS A 19 10.28 30.48 13.75
CA LYS A 19 9.15 29.57 13.53
C LYS A 19 9.20 28.35 14.44
N ARG A 20 10.41 27.83 14.65
CA ARG A 20 10.64 26.65 15.49
C ARG A 20 10.37 26.95 16.96
N ILE A 21 10.91 28.04 17.49
CA ILE A 21 10.74 28.44 18.89
C ILE A 21 9.24 28.63 19.17
N MET A 22 8.54 29.38 18.33
CA MET A 22 7.09 29.61 18.48
C MET A 22 6.27 28.30 18.47
N VAL A 23 6.61 27.36 17.58
CA VAL A 23 5.91 26.06 17.54
C VAL A 23 6.24 25.20 18.75
N GLU A 24 7.48 25.26 19.26
CA GLU A 24 7.89 24.52 20.45
C GLU A 24 7.18 25.03 21.71
N GLU A 25 7.08 26.35 21.89
CA GLU A 25 6.34 26.97 22.99
C GLU A 25 4.88 26.52 23.05
N ILE A 26 4.22 26.44 21.90
CA ILE A 26 2.83 25.97 21.80
C ILE A 26 2.74 24.48 22.12
N ARG A 27 3.68 23.67 21.62
CA ARG A 27 3.64 22.21 21.78
C ARG A 27 4.06 21.74 23.17
N SER A 28 4.92 22.49 23.86
CA SER A 28 5.30 22.24 25.25
C SER A 28 4.21 22.69 26.23
N GLY A 29 3.20 23.44 25.76
CA GLY A 29 2.15 23.99 26.61
C GLY A 29 2.56 25.23 27.39
N LEU A 30 3.75 25.81 27.11
CA LEU A 30 4.20 27.06 27.73
C LEU A 30 3.30 28.24 27.34
N LEU A 31 2.78 28.23 26.11
CA LEU A 31 1.83 29.22 25.63
C LEU A 31 0.63 28.53 24.96
N SER A 32 -0.56 29.02 25.25
CA SER A 32 -1.76 28.68 24.46
C SER A 32 -1.69 29.30 23.07
N LEU A 33 -2.36 28.70 22.08
CA LEU A 33 -2.44 29.24 20.72
C LEU A 33 -2.90 30.70 20.70
N ARG A 34 -3.85 31.08 21.57
CA ARG A 34 -4.35 32.47 21.67
C ARG A 34 -3.28 33.43 22.21
N GLN A 35 -2.51 32.99 23.22
CA GLN A 35 -1.43 33.78 23.80
C GLN A 35 -0.28 33.96 22.80
N SER A 36 0.06 32.92 22.05
CA SER A 36 1.08 32.99 20.99
C SER A 36 0.67 33.95 19.86
N ILE A 37 -0.61 33.96 19.46
CA ILE A 37 -1.14 34.93 18.48
C ILE A 37 -0.99 36.37 19.00
N GLN A 38 -1.28 36.61 20.28
CA GLN A 38 -1.17 37.93 20.89
C GLN A 38 0.28 38.41 21.04
N GLN A 39 1.17 37.52 21.47
CA GLN A 39 2.58 37.83 21.73
C GLN A 39 3.38 38.02 20.44
N HIS A 40 3.23 37.11 19.48
CA HIS A 40 4.04 37.10 18.26
C HIS A 40 3.37 37.79 17.07
N GLN A 41 2.12 38.26 17.22
CA GLN A 41 1.29 38.89 16.18
C GLN A 41 1.16 38.03 14.90
N VAL A 42 1.31 36.71 15.04
CA VAL A 42 1.15 35.75 13.94
C VAL A 42 -0.26 35.21 13.94
N PRO A 43 -0.98 35.22 12.80
CA PRO A 43 -2.31 34.62 12.73
C PRO A 43 -2.27 33.10 12.98
N GLY A 44 -3.27 32.58 13.70
CA GLY A 44 -3.32 31.18 14.11
C GLY A 44 -3.24 30.17 12.95
N SER A 45 -3.76 30.53 11.77
CA SER A 45 -3.67 29.70 10.56
C SER A 45 -2.23 29.49 10.08
N VAL A 46 -1.37 30.50 10.25
CA VAL A 46 0.06 30.42 9.91
C VAL A 46 0.80 29.57 10.94
N LEU A 47 0.50 29.72 12.23
CA LEU A 47 1.05 28.87 13.30
C LEU A 47 0.69 27.39 13.10
N GLN A 48 -0.56 27.10 12.71
CA GLN A 48 -0.98 25.73 12.38
C GLN A 48 -0.24 25.17 11.17
N LYS A 49 0.00 25.99 10.13
CA LYS A 49 0.80 25.60 8.97
C LYS A 49 2.24 25.28 9.37
N TRP A 50 2.84 26.09 10.24
CA TRP A 50 4.18 25.84 10.78
C TRP A 50 4.23 24.61 11.66
N ASN A 51 3.21 24.35 12.48
CA ASN A 51 3.11 23.13 13.29
C ASN A 51 3.06 21.88 12.39
N ARG A 52 2.29 21.90 11.29
CA ARG A 52 2.27 20.80 10.31
C ARG A 52 3.63 20.59 9.65
N TRP A 53 4.32 21.66 9.27
CA TRP A 53 5.67 21.61 8.71
C TRP A 53 6.67 21.05 9.72
N TYR A 54 6.65 21.56 10.96
CA TYR A 54 7.51 21.11 12.06
C TYR A 54 7.32 19.62 12.35
N PHE A 55 6.06 19.18 12.38
CA PHE A 55 5.74 17.77 12.56
C PHE A 55 6.34 16.91 11.45
N LYS A 56 6.10 17.24 10.18
CA LYS A 56 6.63 16.47 9.03
C LYS A 56 8.15 16.44 8.98
N MET A 57 8.81 17.57 9.20
CA MET A 57 10.26 17.70 9.02
C MET A 57 11.07 17.18 10.19
N ARG A 58 10.57 17.34 11.42
CA ARG A 58 11.38 17.08 12.62
C ARG A 58 10.83 15.96 13.49
N LEU A 59 9.51 15.90 13.64
CA LEU A 59 8.89 14.93 14.54
C LEU A 59 8.60 13.60 13.86
N LEU A 60 8.25 13.59 12.57
CA LEU A 60 7.78 12.40 11.87
C LEU A 60 8.75 11.22 11.99
N LYS A 61 10.07 11.47 12.03
CA LYS A 61 11.10 10.41 12.22
C LYS A 61 11.05 9.73 13.59
N TYR A 62 10.49 10.38 14.59
CA TYR A 62 10.34 9.86 15.96
C TYR A 62 8.96 9.23 16.19
N TYR A 63 7.91 9.77 15.56
CA TYR A 63 6.54 9.26 15.71
C TYR A 63 6.17 8.18 14.69
N ARG A 64 6.85 8.14 13.54
CA ARG A 64 6.72 7.05 12.58
C ARG A 64 7.77 6.01 12.97
N PRO A 65 7.39 4.79 13.40
CA PRO A 65 8.36 3.72 13.47
C PRO A 65 9.02 3.63 12.08
N LYS A 66 10.36 3.59 12.03
CA LYS A 66 11.07 3.20 10.80
C LYS A 66 10.30 2.00 10.26
N SER A 67 9.94 2.03 8.99
CA SER A 67 9.38 0.87 8.31
C SER A 67 10.45 -0.23 8.25
N ALA A 68 10.80 -0.80 9.39
CA ALA A 68 11.42 -2.10 9.53
C ALA A 68 10.42 -3.21 9.18
N PHE A 69 9.17 -2.83 8.84
CA PHE A 69 8.03 -3.67 8.51
C PHE A 69 7.57 -3.55 7.06
N LEU A 70 8.49 -3.31 6.13
CA LEU A 70 8.36 -3.94 4.83
C LEU A 70 9.62 -4.78 4.67
N MET A 71 9.67 -5.87 5.45
CA MET A 71 10.34 -7.09 5.01
C MET A 71 9.72 -7.41 3.67
N ALA A 72 10.24 -6.82 2.59
CA ALA A 72 9.99 -7.35 1.27
C ALA A 72 10.34 -8.83 1.39
N PRO A 73 9.44 -9.76 1.04
CA PRO A 73 9.81 -11.17 1.04
C PRO A 73 11.11 -11.24 0.25
N SER A 74 12.17 -11.77 0.88
CA SER A 74 13.49 -11.92 0.27
C SER A 74 13.24 -12.45 -1.13
N GLN A 75 13.51 -11.64 -2.15
CA GLN A 75 13.20 -12.04 -3.51
C GLN A 75 13.96 -13.36 -3.74
N PRO A 76 13.25 -14.44 -4.11
CA PRO A 76 13.92 -15.72 -4.31
C PRO A 76 15.03 -15.51 -5.34
N THR A 77 16.19 -16.09 -5.07
CA THR A 77 17.31 -15.98 -5.99
C THR A 77 16.91 -16.59 -7.33
N VAL A 78 17.53 -16.13 -8.43
CA VAL A 78 17.27 -16.66 -9.78
C VAL A 78 17.44 -18.19 -9.82
N GLU A 79 18.33 -18.73 -8.99
CA GLU A 79 18.57 -20.16 -8.85
C GLU A 79 17.39 -20.89 -8.19
N GLN A 80 16.82 -20.34 -7.11
CA GLN A 80 15.63 -20.89 -6.46
C GLN A 80 14.43 -20.89 -7.41
N LEU A 81 14.25 -19.82 -8.20
CA LEU A 81 13.19 -19.76 -9.21
C LEU A 81 13.37 -20.79 -10.32
N LYS A 82 14.60 -21.04 -10.77
CA LYS A 82 14.89 -22.08 -11.77
C LYS A 82 14.59 -23.48 -11.23
N GLN A 83 14.94 -23.76 -9.97
CA GLN A 83 14.64 -25.03 -9.32
C GLN A 83 13.11 -25.26 -9.22
N GLN A 84 12.38 -24.26 -8.72
CA GLN A 84 10.91 -24.34 -8.64
C GLN A 84 10.25 -24.54 -10.00
N LEU A 85 10.77 -23.90 -11.05
CA LEU A 85 10.26 -24.04 -12.42
C LEU A 85 10.50 -25.47 -12.93
N ALA A 86 11.71 -26.02 -12.72
CA ALA A 86 12.02 -27.38 -13.12
C ALA A 86 11.16 -28.42 -12.39
N GLU A 87 10.95 -28.26 -11.08
CA GLU A 87 10.08 -29.12 -10.27
C GLU A 87 8.62 -29.06 -10.75
N ALA A 88 8.09 -27.85 -10.99
CA ALA A 88 6.74 -27.66 -11.49
C ALA A 88 6.54 -28.27 -12.88
N GLN A 89 7.55 -28.17 -13.76
CA GLN A 89 7.51 -28.80 -15.09
C GLN A 89 7.51 -30.32 -15.00
N ALA A 90 8.32 -30.91 -14.11
CA ALA A 90 8.36 -32.35 -13.89
C ALA A 90 7.00 -32.88 -13.39
N GLN A 91 6.39 -32.20 -12.41
CA GLN A 91 5.06 -32.54 -11.91
C GLN A 91 4.00 -32.45 -13.01
N LEU A 92 4.03 -31.40 -13.83
CA LEU A 92 3.11 -31.24 -14.95
C LEU A 92 3.26 -32.37 -15.98
N ALA A 93 4.50 -32.78 -16.29
CA ALA A 93 4.74 -33.88 -17.21
C ALA A 93 4.18 -35.20 -16.66
N GLN A 94 4.40 -35.48 -15.38
CA GLN A 94 3.89 -36.68 -14.72
C GLN A 94 2.36 -36.73 -14.71
N VAL A 95 1.69 -35.64 -14.35
CA VAL A 95 0.22 -35.57 -14.33
C VAL A 95 -0.35 -35.72 -15.75
N LYS A 96 0.29 -35.11 -16.75
CA LYS A 96 -0.13 -35.29 -18.15
C LYS A 96 -0.02 -36.75 -18.60
N LEU A 97 1.07 -37.43 -18.25
CA LEU A 97 1.27 -38.85 -18.57
C LEU A 97 0.22 -39.73 -17.87
N GLN A 98 -0.07 -39.47 -16.60
CA GLN A 98 -1.12 -40.21 -15.87
C GLN A 98 -2.49 -39.98 -16.51
N ASN A 99 -2.82 -38.74 -16.86
CA ASN A 99 -4.09 -38.43 -17.54
C ASN A 99 -4.20 -39.12 -18.90
N THR A 100 -3.15 -39.11 -19.72
CA THR A 100 -3.19 -39.82 -21.01
C THR A 100 -3.32 -41.32 -20.81
N ALA A 101 -2.61 -41.91 -19.85
CA ALA A 101 -2.74 -43.33 -19.51
C ALA A 101 -4.19 -43.66 -19.08
N LEU A 102 -4.79 -42.88 -18.18
CA LEU A 102 -6.17 -43.08 -17.74
C LEU A 102 -7.16 -42.93 -18.90
N GLU A 103 -7.02 -41.92 -19.74
CA GLU A 103 -7.87 -41.75 -20.94
C GLU A 103 -7.74 -42.94 -21.89
N THR A 104 -6.53 -43.47 -22.10
CA THR A 104 -6.33 -44.65 -22.94
C THR A 104 -6.94 -45.91 -22.34
N MET A 105 -6.82 -46.10 -21.03
CA MET A 105 -7.43 -47.22 -20.31
C MET A 105 -8.95 -47.19 -20.45
N ILE A 106 -9.57 -46.01 -20.28
CA ILE A 106 -11.02 -45.83 -20.48
C ILE A 106 -11.39 -46.21 -21.92
N LYS A 107 -10.67 -45.72 -22.93
CA LYS A 107 -10.93 -46.06 -24.35
C LYS A 107 -10.82 -47.56 -24.63
N VAL A 108 -9.84 -48.23 -24.03
CA VAL A 108 -9.68 -49.70 -24.19
C VAL A 108 -10.83 -50.44 -23.53
N ALA A 109 -11.22 -50.04 -22.31
CA ALA A 109 -12.33 -50.64 -21.58
C ALA A 109 -13.68 -50.46 -22.31
N GLU A 110 -13.96 -49.26 -22.82
CA GLU A 110 -15.17 -48.99 -23.62
C GLU A 110 -15.24 -49.90 -24.86
N LYS A 111 -14.10 -50.10 -25.55
CA LYS A 111 -14.02 -50.98 -26.72
C LYS A 111 -14.22 -52.46 -26.37
N GLN A 112 -13.62 -52.94 -25.28
CA GLN A 112 -13.65 -54.35 -24.91
C GLN A 112 -14.99 -54.77 -24.29
N LEU A 113 -15.57 -53.90 -23.47
CA LEU A 113 -16.82 -54.19 -22.75
C LEU A 113 -18.05 -53.73 -23.54
N ASN A 114 -17.87 -52.93 -24.60
CA ASN A 114 -18.94 -52.35 -25.42
C ASN A 114 -19.97 -51.55 -24.60
N ILE A 115 -19.50 -50.92 -23.52
CA ILE A 115 -20.29 -50.07 -22.62
C ILE A 115 -19.68 -48.66 -22.67
N ASP A 116 -20.54 -47.64 -22.78
CA ASP A 116 -20.13 -46.24 -22.69
C ASP A 116 -19.82 -45.88 -21.23
N ILE A 117 -18.54 -45.73 -20.89
CA ILE A 117 -18.09 -45.36 -19.53
C ILE A 117 -18.06 -43.83 -19.39
N ARG A 118 -17.64 -43.11 -20.42
CA ARG A 118 -17.54 -41.65 -20.40
C ARG A 118 -18.89 -40.99 -20.69
N LYS A 119 -19.27 -40.03 -19.85
CA LYS A 119 -20.42 -39.15 -20.13
C LYS A 119 -20.15 -38.29 -21.37
N LYS A 120 -20.94 -38.50 -22.43
CA LYS A 120 -20.93 -37.67 -23.64
C LYS A 120 -21.73 -36.39 -23.36
N SER A 121 -21.18 -35.22 -23.69
CA SER A 121 -21.89 -33.94 -23.57
C SER A 121 -23.08 -33.93 -24.55
N GLY A 122 -24.30 -34.20 -24.07
CA GLY A 122 -25.47 -34.25 -24.96
C GLY A 122 -26.76 -34.86 -24.42
N SER A 123 -26.83 -35.38 -23.19
CA SER A 123 -28.12 -35.83 -22.66
C SER A 123 -28.96 -34.62 -22.26
N LYS A 124 -29.96 -34.28 -23.08
CA LYS A 124 -30.99 -33.27 -22.82
C LYS A 124 -31.55 -33.50 -21.41
N GLN A 125 -31.45 -32.48 -20.56
CA GLN A 125 -31.97 -32.53 -19.20
C GLN A 125 -33.50 -32.69 -19.28
N PHE A 126 -34.03 -33.87 -18.99
CA PHE A 126 -35.47 -34.05 -18.83
C PHE A 126 -35.87 -33.32 -17.55
N LYS A 127 -36.55 -32.18 -17.70
CA LYS A 127 -37.20 -31.50 -16.58
C LYS A 127 -38.43 -32.32 -16.21
N SER A 128 -38.50 -32.82 -14.97
CA SER A 128 -39.75 -33.32 -14.38
C SER A 128 -40.61 -32.16 -13.93
#